data_AF-R6BL83-F1
#
_entry.id   AF-R6BL83-F1
#
_cell.length_a   1.000
_cell.length_b   1.000
_cell.length_c   1.000
_cell.angle_alpha   90.00
_cell.angle_beta   90.00
_cell.angle_gamma   90.00
#
_symmetry.space_group_name_H-M   'P 1'
#
loop_
_entity.id
_entity.type
_entity.pdbx_description
1 polymer ?
#
loop_
_entity_poly.entity_id
_entity_poly.type
_entity_poly.pdbx_seq_one_letter_code
_entity_poly.pdbx_strand_id
1 'polypeptide(L)'
;MKKWKNLSAAVLAVGMLAAMGISAFAGAEAEDQAQAQMQPTGMKCTKCEAGELYLTDSVDTGWYTLEYVLCQHGYPNKMDGKEEKQIINIYTCINCKISQPSKTKQTRLVHQQ
;
A
#
# COMPACT_ATOMS: atom_id res chain seq x y z
N MET A 1 -22.54 41.17 13.78
CA MET A 1 -22.12 41.17 12.36
C MET A 1 -20.68 41.65 12.26
N LYS A 2 -19.74 40.77 11.89
CA LYS A 2 -18.35 41.18 11.56
C LYS A 2 -17.83 40.23 10.47
N LYS A 3 -18.18 40.56 9.22
CA LYS A 3 -17.69 39.87 8.03
C LYS A 3 -16.32 40.43 7.67
N TRP A 4 -15.28 39.61 7.80
CA TRP A 4 -14.05 39.83 7.05
C TRP A 4 -13.99 38.82 5.92
N LYS A 5 -14.35 39.32 4.73
CA LYS A 5 -14.13 38.67 3.45
C LYS A 5 -12.84 39.27 2.90
N ASN A 6 -11.75 38.51 2.90
CA ASN A 6 -10.59 38.85 2.09
C ASN A 6 -10.62 37.94 0.86
N LEU A 7 -10.74 38.60 -0.27
CA LEU A 7 -10.91 38.06 -1.60
C LEU A 7 -9.61 37.42 -2.09
N SER A 8 -9.81 36.27 -2.71
CA SER A 8 -9.08 35.64 -3.80
C SER A 8 -8.03 36.49 -4.51
N ALA A 9 -6.82 35.93 -4.64
CA ALA A 9 -5.86 36.30 -5.68
C ALA A 9 -5.10 35.04 -6.16
N ALA A 10 -5.25 34.78 -7.46
CA ALA A 10 -4.36 34.08 -8.41
C ALA A 10 -3.85 32.66 -8.03
N VAL A 11 -4.24 31.55 -8.68
CA VAL A 11 -4.20 31.17 -10.10
C VAL A 11 -2.77 31.11 -10.68
N LEU A 12 -2.38 29.88 -11.05
CA LEU A 12 -1.30 29.42 -11.95
C LEU A 12 0.11 29.18 -11.37
N ALA A 13 0.38 27.90 -11.10
CA ALA A 13 1.65 27.27 -11.50
C ALA A 13 1.37 25.79 -11.83
N VAL A 14 0.82 25.55 -13.03
CA VAL A 14 0.91 24.26 -13.71
C VAL A 14 2.32 24.17 -14.28
N GLY A 15 3.02 23.08 -13.97
CA GLY A 15 4.15 22.62 -14.76
C GLY A 15 5.47 22.61 -14.00
N MET A 16 5.87 21.43 -13.52
CA MET A 16 7.21 20.92 -13.78
C MET A 16 7.10 19.41 -14.01
N LEU A 17 7.24 19.07 -15.29
CA LEU A 17 7.43 17.71 -15.78
C LEU A 17 8.78 17.16 -15.30
N ALA A 18 8.79 15.84 -15.15
CA ALA A 18 9.90 14.94 -14.91
C ALA A 18 11.30 15.35 -15.40
N ALA A 19 12.30 15.14 -14.53
CA ALA A 19 13.64 14.73 -14.93
C ALA A 19 14.32 13.96 -13.77
N MET A 20 14.26 12.63 -13.89
CA MET A 20 15.31 11.65 -13.61
C MET A 20 16.47 12.09 -12.69
N GLY A 21 16.48 11.57 -11.47
CA GLY A 21 17.68 11.44 -10.65
C GLY A 21 17.91 9.97 -10.33
N ILE A 22 18.65 9.27 -11.19
CA ILE A 22 19.15 7.92 -10.89
C ILE A 22 20.18 8.10 -9.78
N SER A 23 19.80 7.80 -8.55
CA SER A 23 20.77 7.68 -7.47
C SER A 23 21.32 6.27 -7.51
N ALA A 24 22.54 6.14 -8.04
CA ALA A 24 23.35 4.97 -7.86
C ALA A 24 23.87 4.96 -6.41
N PHE A 25 23.20 4.20 -5.55
CA PHE A 25 23.79 3.71 -4.31
C PHE A 25 23.96 2.21 -4.45
N ALA A 26 25.21 1.82 -4.66
CA ALA A 26 25.68 0.46 -4.44
C ALA A 26 25.60 0.16 -2.94
N GLY A 27 24.85 -0.88 -2.58
CA GLY A 27 24.78 -1.35 -1.20
C GLY A 27 23.55 -2.18 -0.96
N ALA A 28 23.77 -3.50 -0.86
CA ALA A 28 22.91 -4.52 -0.27
C ALA A 28 21.45 -4.55 -0.77
N GLU A 29 21.18 -5.57 -1.59
CA GLU A 29 19.95 -6.35 -1.68
C GLU A 29 18.87 -6.12 -0.60
N ALA A 30 18.26 -4.94 -0.59
CA ALA A 30 16.91 -4.78 -0.08
C ALA A 30 16.02 -5.24 -1.23
N GLU A 31 15.58 -6.49 -1.15
CA GLU A 31 14.43 -6.99 -1.89
C GLU A 31 13.22 -6.13 -1.49
N ASP A 32 13.14 -4.92 -2.05
CA ASP A 32 11.93 -4.13 -2.12
C ASP A 32 10.99 -4.89 -3.05
N GLN A 33 10.42 -5.96 -2.49
CA GLN A 33 9.20 -6.54 -2.96
C GLN A 33 8.12 -5.49 -2.69
N ALA A 34 8.14 -4.43 -3.50
CA ALA A 34 6.95 -3.76 -3.96
C ALA A 34 6.11 -4.84 -4.66
N GLN A 35 5.47 -5.70 -3.85
CA GLN A 35 4.40 -6.57 -4.28
C GLN A 35 3.32 -5.62 -4.75
N ALA A 36 3.37 -5.33 -6.05
CA ALA A 36 2.30 -4.75 -6.82
C ALA A 36 1.01 -5.32 -6.26
N GLN A 37 0.13 -4.45 -5.77
CA GLN A 37 -1.13 -4.80 -5.13
C GLN A 37 -1.87 -5.73 -6.09
N MET A 38 -1.71 -7.03 -5.84
CA MET A 38 -2.20 -8.06 -6.73
C MET A 38 -3.71 -8.01 -6.53
N GLN A 39 -4.42 -7.35 -7.46
CA GLN A 39 -5.83 -7.64 -7.64
C GLN A 39 -5.90 -9.16 -7.78
N PRO A 40 -6.67 -9.87 -6.94
CA PRO A 40 -6.81 -11.31 -7.12
C PRO A 40 -7.47 -11.53 -8.48
N THR A 41 -6.65 -11.86 -9.47
CA THR A 41 -7.03 -11.98 -10.86
C THR A 41 -8.15 -13.02 -10.96
N GLY A 42 -9.34 -12.61 -11.40
CA GLY A 42 -10.47 -13.53 -11.59
C GLY A 42 -11.43 -13.71 -10.41
N MET A 43 -11.42 -12.84 -9.39
CA MET A 43 -12.51 -12.85 -8.41
C MET A 43 -13.86 -12.57 -9.09
N LYS A 44 -14.81 -13.50 -8.91
CA LYS A 44 -16.22 -13.31 -9.28
C LYS A 44 -17.04 -12.86 -8.08
N CYS A 45 -18.13 -12.14 -8.32
CA CYS A 45 -19.07 -11.84 -7.26
C CYS A 45 -19.66 -13.12 -6.67
N THR A 46 -19.49 -13.32 -5.37
CA THR A 46 -19.97 -14.51 -4.63
C THR A 46 -21.50 -14.61 -4.55
N LYS A 47 -22.22 -13.55 -4.94
CA LYS A 47 -23.68 -13.49 -4.84
C LYS A 47 -24.39 -13.73 -6.16
N CYS A 48 -23.90 -13.16 -7.25
CA CYS A 48 -24.54 -13.30 -8.55
C CYS A 48 -23.73 -14.11 -9.55
N GLU A 49 -22.48 -14.47 -9.24
CA GLU A 49 -21.54 -15.31 -10.02
C GLU A 49 -21.24 -14.84 -11.47
N ALA A 50 -21.92 -13.79 -11.92
CA ALA A 50 -21.92 -13.27 -13.28
C ALA A 50 -21.51 -11.79 -13.36
N GLY A 51 -21.09 -11.19 -12.23
CA GLY A 51 -20.70 -9.79 -12.16
C GLY A 51 -19.20 -9.61 -11.97
N GLU A 52 -18.61 -8.75 -12.79
CA GLU A 52 -17.27 -8.21 -12.56
C GLU A 52 -17.26 -7.36 -11.29
N LEU A 53 -16.11 -7.37 -10.62
CA LEU A 53 -15.86 -6.68 -9.37
C LEU A 53 -14.89 -5.53 -9.62
N TYR A 54 -15.22 -4.36 -9.09
CA TYR A 54 -14.32 -3.20 -9.09
C TYR A 54 -13.93 -2.84 -7.66
N LEU A 55 -12.69 -2.38 -7.49
CA LEU A 55 -12.20 -1.92 -6.19
C LEU A 55 -12.92 -0.62 -5.82
N THR A 56 -13.46 -0.59 -4.60
CA THR A 56 -14.16 0.59 -4.06
C THR A 56 -13.42 1.22 -2.89
N ASP A 57 -12.76 0.41 -2.08
CA ASP A 57 -12.03 0.89 -0.91
C ASP A 57 -10.85 -0.04 -0.61
N SER A 58 -9.86 0.49 0.10
CA SER A 58 -8.68 -0.24 0.53
C SER A 58 -8.24 0.28 1.90
N VAL A 59 -8.15 -0.63 2.88
CA VAL A 59 -7.80 -0.31 4.26
C VAL A 59 -6.61 -1.18 4.70
N ASP A 60 -5.60 -0.54 5.26
CA ASP A 60 -4.41 -1.20 5.82
C ASP A 60 -4.47 -1.23 7.35
N THR A 61 -4.09 -2.35 7.98
CA THR A 61 -4.10 -2.52 9.44
C THR A 61 -2.91 -1.87 10.16
N GLY A 62 -2.00 -1.23 9.43
CA GLY A 62 -0.68 -0.85 9.93
C GLY A 62 0.27 -2.05 10.06
N TRP A 63 1.57 -1.77 10.21
CA TRP A 63 2.60 -2.78 10.42
C TRP A 63 2.65 -3.21 11.89
N TYR A 64 2.80 -4.50 12.14
CA TYR A 64 3.10 -5.05 13.46
C TYR A 64 4.21 -6.09 13.37
N THR A 65 5.02 -6.19 14.43
CA THR A 65 6.07 -7.22 14.54
C THR A 65 5.43 -8.58 14.77
N LEU A 66 5.69 -9.51 13.85
CA LEU A 66 5.21 -10.89 13.90
C LEU A 66 6.20 -11.77 14.65
N GLU A 67 7.49 -11.61 14.37
CA GLU A 67 8.59 -12.32 15.04
C GLU A 67 9.91 -11.55 14.92
N TYR A 68 10.88 -11.93 15.75
CA TYR A 68 12.27 -11.48 15.62
C TYR A 68 13.10 -12.62 15.05
N VAL A 69 13.83 -12.35 13.97
CA VAL A 69 14.69 -13.33 13.28
C VAL A 69 16.15 -12.93 13.38
N LEU A 70 17.06 -13.88 13.15
CA LEU A 70 18.49 -13.59 13.08
C LEU A 70 18.74 -12.53 12.02
N CYS A 71 19.62 -11.57 12.34
CA CYS A 71 19.92 -10.48 11.44
C CYS A 71 20.43 -11.00 10.08
N GLN A 72 19.77 -10.60 8.99
CA GLN A 72 20.20 -10.99 7.64
C GLN A 72 21.57 -10.41 7.28
N HIS A 73 21.95 -9.28 7.89
CA HIS A 73 23.29 -8.69 7.72
C HIS A 73 24.40 -9.45 8.46
N GLY A 74 24.08 -10.53 9.18
CA GLY A 74 25.07 -11.40 9.81
C GLY A 74 25.64 -10.88 11.14
N TYR A 75 25.02 -9.88 11.76
CA TYR A 75 25.41 -9.42 13.10
C TYR A 75 24.90 -10.40 14.16
N PRO A 76 25.78 -11.12 14.88
CA PRO A 76 25.36 -12.22 15.77
C PRO A 76 24.60 -11.76 17.02
N ASN A 77 24.69 -10.47 17.36
CA ASN A 77 24.04 -9.89 18.54
C ASN A 77 22.82 -9.03 18.17
N LYS A 78 22.37 -9.06 16.92
CA LYS A 78 21.21 -8.27 16.45
C LYS A 78 20.13 -9.19 15.91
N MET A 79 18.90 -8.76 16.11
CA MET A 79 17.71 -9.41 15.59
C MET A 79 16.98 -8.45 14.66
N ASP A 80 16.53 -8.94 13.52
CA ASP A 80 15.66 -8.18 12.62
C ASP A 80 14.20 -8.44 12.99
N GLY A 81 13.38 -7.41 12.93
CA GLY A 81 11.93 -7.54 13.11
C GLY A 81 11.32 -8.00 11.79
N LYS A 82 10.64 -9.15 11.79
CA LYS A 82 9.73 -9.53 10.72
C LYS A 82 8.38 -8.91 11.02
N GLU A 83 7.98 -7.98 10.18
CA GLU A 83 6.71 -7.27 10.31
C GLU A 83 5.71 -7.75 9.28
N GLU A 84 4.44 -7.77 9.66
CA GLU A 84 3.31 -8.07 8.78
C GLU A 84 2.33 -6.89 8.82
N LYS A 85 1.69 -6.61 7.68
CA LYS A 85 0.47 -5.81 7.62
C LYS A 85 -0.58 -6.53 6.80
N GLN A 86 -1.85 -6.26 7.09
CA GLN A 86 -2.96 -6.74 6.31
C GLN A 86 -3.54 -5.61 5.47
N ILE A 87 -3.75 -5.90 4.18
CA ILE A 87 -4.45 -5.05 3.23
C ILE A 87 -5.83 -5.65 3.01
N ILE A 88 -6.87 -4.87 3.31
CA ILE A 88 -8.27 -5.24 3.15
C ILE A 88 -8.84 -4.43 1.99
N ASN A 89 -9.02 -5.08 0.85
CA ASN A 89 -9.62 -4.48 -0.34
C ASN A 89 -11.11 -4.78 -0.36
N ILE A 90 -11.94 -3.75 -0.52
CA ILE A 90 -13.40 -3.89 -0.66
C ILE A 90 -13.75 -3.78 -2.14
N TYR A 91 -14.31 -4.85 -2.69
CA TYR A 91 -14.74 -4.91 -4.08
C TYR A 91 -16.26 -4.91 -4.18
N THR A 92 -16.81 -4.05 -5.04
CA THR A 92 -18.25 -4.00 -5.30
C THR A 92 -18.58 -4.63 -6.64
N CYS A 93 -19.63 -5.43 -6.67
CA CYS A 93 -20.13 -6.03 -7.90
C CYS A 93 -20.84 -4.99 -8.77
N ILE A 94 -20.52 -4.95 -10.06
CA ILE A 94 -21.18 -4.05 -11.02
C ILE A 94 -22.67 -4.39 -11.14
N ASN A 95 -23.02 -5.68 -11.11
CA ASN A 95 -24.38 -6.15 -11.36
C ASN A 95 -25.29 -6.01 -10.14
N CYS A 96 -24.95 -6.66 -9.01
CA CYS A 96 -25.82 -6.71 -7.83
C CYS A 96 -25.49 -5.68 -6.75
N LYS A 97 -24.45 -4.85 -6.91
CA LYS A 97 -24.00 -3.81 -5.97
C LYS A 97 -23.62 -4.31 -4.57
N ILE A 98 -23.44 -5.62 -4.40
CA ILE A 98 -22.96 -6.19 -3.15
C ILE A 98 -21.45 -6.06 -3.08
N SER A 99 -20.95 -5.60 -1.93
CA SER A 99 -19.53 -5.52 -1.63
C SER A 99 -19.02 -6.79 -0.96
N GLN A 100 -17.81 -7.21 -1.31
CA GLN A 100 -17.11 -8.32 -0.69
C GLN A 100 -15.65 -7.94 -0.39
N PRO A 101 -15.13 -8.29 0.79
CA PRO A 101 -13.75 -8.01 1.15
C PRO A 101 -12.81 -9.08 0.57
N SER A 102 -11.58 -8.66 0.25
CA SER A 102 -10.43 -9.51 -0.01
C SER A 102 -9.30 -9.10 0.91
N LYS A 103 -8.62 -10.08 1.49
CA LYS A 103 -7.57 -9.88 2.47
C LYS A 103 -6.26 -10.40 1.92
N THR A 104 -5.26 -9.52 1.84
CA THR A 104 -3.89 -9.88 1.46
C THR A 104 -2.96 -9.51 2.61
N LYS A 105 -1.91 -10.31 2.80
CA LYS A 105 -0.86 -10.03 3.78
C LYS A 105 0.39 -9.56 3.04
N GLN A 106 1.05 -8.56 3.60
CA GLN A 106 2.38 -8.14 3.18
C GLN A 106 3.33 -8.32 4.36
N THR A 107 4.51 -8.85 4.08
CA THR A 107 5.57 -9.04 5.07
C THR A 107 6.81 -8.28 4.68
N ARG A 108 7.51 -7.69 5.66
CA ARG A 108 8.81 -7.05 5.47
C ARG A 108 9.77 -7.41 6.60
N LEU A 109 11.07 -7.34 6.32
CA LEU A 109 12.11 -7.40 7.35
C LEU A 109 12.59 -5.98 7.66
N VAL A 110 12.72 -5.65 8.93
CA VAL A 110 13.19 -4.36 9.43
C VAL A 110 14.40 -4.59 10.33
N HIS A 111 15.55 -4.06 9.92
CA HIS A 111 16.75 -4.11 10.74
C HIS A 111 16.62 -3.22 11.97
N GLN A 112 16.80 -3.79 13.15
CA GLN A 112 16.88 -3.04 14.41
C GLN A 112 18.34 -2.62 14.62
N GLN A 113 18.61 -1.30 14.58
CA GLN A 113 19.96 -0.75 14.75
C GLN A 113 20.48 -0.88 16.18
#